data_AF-A0A1M7DGR8-F1
#
_entry.id   AF-A0A1M7DGR8-F1
#
_cell.length_a   1.000
_cell.length_b   1.000
_cell.length_c   1.000
_cell.angle_alpha   90.00
_cell.angle_beta   90.00
_cell.angle_gamma   90.00
#
_symmetry.space_group_name_H-M   'P 1'
#
loop_
_entity.id
_entity.type
_entity.pdbx_description
1 polymer ?
#
loop_
_entity_poly.entity_id
_entity_poly.type
_entity_poly.pdbx_seq_one_letter_code
_entity_poly.pdbx_strand_id
1 'polypeptide(L)'
;MLEDDGIPEDEYVFTTQLDDAEASRMLDVPPDLLEIFRAMGRGPSFTRRPDGTPVYEVREISIWYFYKLFEPSVYIEALEHAFAKKGPMQHPSAIARSV
;
A
#
# COMPACT_ATOMS: atom_id res chain seq x y z
N MET A 1 -28.68 -22.81 29.19
CA MET A 1 -27.94 -21.55 29.11
C MET A 1 -26.71 -21.89 28.31
N LEU A 2 -26.52 -21.28 27.14
CA LEU A 2 -25.25 -21.40 26.44
C LEU A 2 -24.24 -20.63 27.28
N GLU A 3 -23.22 -21.32 27.74
CA GLU A 3 -22.11 -20.68 28.43
C GLU A 3 -21.50 -19.68 27.45
N ASP A 4 -21.45 -18.44 27.91
CA ASP A 4 -20.86 -17.30 27.24
C ASP A 4 -19.37 -17.62 27.12
N ASP A 5 -18.99 -18.29 26.02
CA ASP A 5 -17.60 -18.49 25.61
C ASP A 5 -17.05 -17.11 25.31
N GLY A 6 -16.60 -16.44 26.37
CA GLY A 6 -16.05 -15.09 26.35
C GLY A 6 -14.95 -15.03 25.32
N ILE A 7 -15.26 -14.47 24.16
CA ILE A 7 -14.25 -13.86 23.30
C ILE A 7 -13.58 -12.84 24.22
N PRO A 8 -12.29 -12.97 24.56
CA PRO A 8 -11.65 -11.98 25.40
C PRO A 8 -11.77 -10.64 24.69
N GLU A 9 -12.47 -9.69 25.31
CA GLU A 9 -12.64 -8.31 24.81
C GLU A 9 -11.28 -7.57 24.65
N ASP A 10 -10.19 -8.19 25.10
CA ASP A 10 -8.82 -7.71 25.06
C ASP A 10 -7.94 -8.39 24.00
N GLU A 11 -8.50 -8.97 22.93
CA GLU A 11 -7.74 -9.12 21.69
C GLU A 11 -7.56 -7.73 21.05
N TYR A 12 -6.72 -6.89 21.67
CA TYR A 12 -5.86 -6.00 20.92
C TYR A 12 -5.00 -6.91 20.03
N VAL A 13 -5.57 -7.30 18.90
CA VAL A 13 -4.81 -7.81 17.76
C VAL A 13 -3.73 -6.76 17.58
N PHE A 14 -2.50 -7.09 17.95
CA PHE A 14 -1.35 -6.36 17.48
C PHE A 14 -1.44 -6.46 15.96
N THR A 15 -2.08 -5.47 15.33
CA THR A 15 -2.16 -5.41 13.88
C THR A 15 -0.72 -5.24 13.46
N THR A 16 -0.10 -6.33 13.02
CA THR A 16 1.30 -6.33 12.60
C THR A 16 1.50 -5.12 11.70
N GLN A 17 2.39 -4.22 12.13
CA GLN A 17 2.64 -2.96 11.43
C GLN A 17 3.85 -3.17 10.53
N LEU A 18 3.68 -2.85 9.25
CA LEU A 18 4.72 -2.91 8.23
C LEU A 18 5.32 -1.51 8.05
N ASP A 19 6.64 -1.43 7.91
CA ASP A 19 7.28 -0.22 7.40
C ASP A 19 7.17 -0.10 5.86
N ASP A 20 7.67 1.00 5.30
CA ASP A 20 7.66 1.23 3.84
C ASP A 20 8.37 0.12 3.05
N ALA A 21 9.45 -0.45 3.58
CA ALA A 21 10.22 -1.50 2.89
C ALA A 21 9.46 -2.84 2.90
N GLU A 22 8.82 -3.17 4.01
CA GLU A 22 8.00 -4.37 4.15
C GLU A 22 6.72 -4.27 3.32
N ALA A 23 6.03 -3.13 3.36
CA ALA A 23 4.84 -2.86 2.54
C ALA A 23 5.15 -2.90 1.04
N SER A 24 6.28 -2.29 0.63
CA SER A 24 6.77 -2.31 -0.75
C SER A 24 7.00 -3.74 -1.24
N ARG A 25 7.66 -4.56 -0.42
CA ARG A 25 7.93 -5.97 -0.73
C ARG A 25 6.63 -6.77 -0.85
N MET A 26 5.66 -6.54 0.02
CA MET A 26 4.39 -7.27 0.03
C MET A 26 3.50 -6.90 -1.16
N LEU A 27 3.47 -5.63 -1.56
CA LEU A 27 2.72 -5.18 -2.74
C LEU A 27 3.45 -5.48 -4.06
N ASP A 28 4.72 -5.86 -3.99
CA ASP A 28 5.60 -5.98 -5.14
C ASP A 28 5.57 -4.68 -5.98
N VAL A 29 5.91 -3.58 -5.32
CA VAL A 29 5.98 -2.23 -5.91
C VAL A 29 7.23 -1.50 -5.43
N PRO A 30 7.83 -0.60 -6.22
CA PRO A 30 8.94 0.23 -5.76
C PRO A 30 8.56 1.09 -4.54
N PRO A 31 9.46 1.31 -3.55
CA PRO A 31 9.18 2.16 -2.40
C PRO A 31 8.76 3.58 -2.78
N ASP A 32 9.36 4.15 -3.83
CA ASP A 32 9.01 5.48 -4.37
C ASP A 32 7.53 5.56 -4.77
N LEU A 33 6.91 4.46 -5.18
CA LEU A 33 5.51 4.44 -5.55
C LEU A 33 4.60 4.59 -4.33
N LEU A 34 4.96 3.98 -3.20
CA LEU A 34 4.24 4.17 -1.94
C LEU A 34 4.30 5.63 -1.49
N GLU A 35 5.45 6.28 -1.64
CA GLU A 35 5.59 7.70 -1.33
C GLU A 35 4.68 8.57 -2.22
N ILE A 36 4.64 8.28 -3.52
CA ILE A 36 3.76 9.00 -4.46
C ILE A 36 2.29 8.79 -4.10
N PHE A 37 1.88 7.57 -3.79
CA PHE A 37 0.52 7.25 -3.33
C PHE A 37 0.12 8.07 -2.10
N ARG A 38 0.99 8.14 -1.09
CA ARG A 38 0.77 8.98 0.10
C ARG A 38 0.64 10.46 -0.26
N ALA A 39 1.55 11.00 -1.07
CA ALA A 39 1.55 12.40 -1.48
C ALA A 39 0.27 12.81 -2.22
N MET A 40 -0.36 11.86 -2.91
CA MET A 40 -1.62 12.08 -3.63
C MET A 40 -2.87 11.85 -2.78
N GLY A 41 -2.74 11.27 -1.59
CA GLY A 41 -3.89 10.80 -0.80
C GLY A 41 -4.63 9.64 -1.47
N ARG A 42 -3.94 8.84 -2.30
CA ARG A 42 -4.49 7.64 -2.94
C ARG A 42 -3.52 6.49 -2.75
N GLY A 43 -3.89 5.49 -1.97
CA GLY A 43 -3.01 4.37 -1.64
C GLY A 43 -3.39 3.71 -0.31
N PRO A 44 -2.55 2.77 0.15
CA PRO A 44 -2.70 2.19 1.47
C PRO A 44 -2.72 3.27 2.55
N SER A 45 -3.74 3.20 3.40
CA SER A 45 -3.84 3.99 4.61
C SER A 45 -2.65 3.69 5.53
N PHE A 46 -2.09 4.73 6.12
CA PHE A 46 -0.95 4.61 7.01
C PHE A 46 -1.15 5.46 8.27
N THR A 47 -0.49 5.06 9.34
CA THR A 47 -0.30 5.89 10.53
C THR A 47 1.17 6.30 10.62
N ARG A 48 1.49 7.21 11.53
CA ARG A 48 2.88 7.63 11.78
C ARG A 48 3.30 7.20 13.17
N ARG A 49 4.49 6.63 13.26
CA ARG A 49 5.20 6.46 14.53
C ARG A 49 5.59 7.84 15.11
N PRO A 50 5.97 7.92 16.40
CA PRO A 50 6.39 9.18 17.03
C PRO A 50 7.56 9.89 16.35
N ASP A 51 8.41 9.14 15.64
CA ASP A 51 9.54 9.65 14.83
C ASP A 51 9.12 10.15 13.44
N GLY A 52 7.83 10.06 13.10
CA GLY A 52 7.28 10.45 11.80
C GLY A 52 7.30 9.35 10.74
N THR A 53 7.89 8.18 11.03
CA THR A 53 7.98 7.07 10.08
C THR A 53 6.58 6.52 9.75
N PRO A 54 6.22 6.39 8.46
CA PRO A 54 4.94 5.79 8.07
C PRO A 54 4.94 4.29 8.38
N VAL A 55 3.81 3.81 8.91
CA VAL A 55 3.57 2.39 9.14
C VAL A 55 2.17 2.01 8.68
N TYR A 56 2.04 0.79 8.17
CA TYR A 56 0.82 0.26 7.58
C TYR A 56 0.36 -0.95 8.37
N GLU A 57 -0.94 -1.10 8.53
CA GLU A 57 -1.46 -2.37 8.98
C GLU A 57 -1.34 -3.41 7.86
N VAL A 58 -0.91 -4.63 8.18
CA VAL A 58 -0.89 -5.75 7.23
C VAL A 58 -2.23 -5.92 6.50
N ARG A 59 -3.36 -5.70 7.21
CA ARG A 59 -4.70 -5.77 6.61
C ARG A 59 -4.86 -4.79 5.45
N GLU A 60 -4.43 -3.55 5.64
CA GLU A 60 -4.54 -2.51 4.61
C GLU A 60 -3.68 -2.87 3.39
N ILE A 61 -2.44 -3.30 3.62
CA ILE A 61 -1.55 -3.74 2.53
C ILE A 61 -2.14 -4.94 1.77
N SER A 62 -2.77 -5.87 2.48
CA SER A 62 -3.42 -7.04 1.86
C SER A 62 -4.57 -6.63 0.95
N ILE A 63 -5.40 -5.65 1.35
CA ILE A 63 -6.48 -5.12 0.52
C ILE A 63 -5.93 -4.55 -0.78
N TRP A 64 -4.86 -3.75 -0.71
CA TRP A 64 -4.22 -3.18 -1.89
C TRP A 64 -3.57 -4.21 -2.80
N TYR A 65 -3.00 -5.27 -2.23
CA TYR A 65 -2.53 -6.42 -3.00
C TYR A 65 -3.67 -7.05 -3.82
N PHE A 66 -4.84 -7.25 -3.20
CA PHE A 66 -6.01 -7.76 -3.92
C PHE A 66 -6.55 -6.78 -4.97
N TYR A 67 -6.56 -5.47 -4.70
CA TYR A 67 -6.94 -4.48 -5.72
C TYR A 67 -6.02 -4.52 -6.94
N LYS A 68 -4.70 -4.63 -6.74
CA LYS A 68 -3.73 -4.81 -7.84
C LYS A 68 -4.06 -6.02 -8.72
N LEU A 69 -4.56 -7.11 -8.12
CA LEU A 69 -4.83 -8.37 -8.81
C LEU A 69 -6.22 -8.44 -9.47
N PHE A 70 -7.26 -7.93 -8.81
CA PHE A 70 -8.66 -8.20 -9.18
C PHE A 70 -9.42 -6.98 -9.69
N GLU A 71 -8.96 -5.77 -9.39
CA GLU A 71 -9.52 -4.51 -9.92
C GLU A 71 -8.42 -3.66 -10.59
N PRO A 72 -7.73 -4.20 -11.61
CA PRO A 72 -6.56 -3.56 -12.19
C PRO A 72 -6.87 -2.19 -12.79
N SER A 73 -8.11 -1.90 -13.20
CA SER A 73 -8.50 -0.58 -13.70
C SER A 73 -8.38 0.52 -12.63
N VAL A 74 -8.77 0.24 -11.38
CA VAL A 74 -8.66 1.18 -10.25
C VAL A 74 -7.19 1.38 -9.89
N TYR A 75 -6.41 0.30 -9.93
CA TYR A 75 -4.97 0.36 -9.70
C TYR A 75 -4.25 1.15 -10.81
N ILE A 76 -4.58 0.92 -12.09
CA ILE A 76 -4.04 1.65 -13.23
C ILE A 76 -4.41 3.13 -13.17
N GLU A 77 -5.66 3.47 -12.83
CA GLU A 77 -6.09 4.87 -12.69
C GLU A 77 -5.27 5.59 -11.58
N ALA A 78 -5.01 4.91 -10.46
CA ALA A 78 -4.14 5.45 -9.40
C ALA A 78 -2.69 5.65 -9.89
N LEU A 79 -2.17 4.74 -10.72
CA LEU A 79 -0.84 4.87 -11.34
C LEU A 79 -0.82 6.01 -12.37
N GLU A 80 -1.81 6.10 -13.25
CA GLU A 80 -1.89 7.15 -14.28
C GLU A 80 -1.96 8.54 -13.62
N HIS A 81 -2.73 8.68 -12.54
CA HIS A 81 -2.71 9.90 -11.74
C HIS A 81 -1.35 10.16 -11.06
N ALA A 82 -0.66 9.12 -10.58
CA ALA A 82 0.69 9.20 -10.01
C ALA A 82 1.71 9.77 -11.01
N PHE A 83 1.67 9.26 -12.25
CA PHE A 83 2.59 9.65 -13.30
C PHE A 83 2.19 10.96 -13.98
N ALA A 84 0.90 11.29 -14.08
CA ALA A 84 0.44 12.53 -14.71
C ALA A 84 0.76 13.81 -13.90
N LYS A 85 0.84 13.73 -12.57
CA LYS A 85 1.21 14.88 -11.71
C LYS A 85 2.71 15.21 -11.75
N LYS A 86 3.56 14.27 -12.17
CA LYS A 86 4.93 14.55 -12.59
C LYS A 86 4.85 15.00 -14.05
N GLY A 87 4.70 16.30 -14.30
CA GLY A 87 4.84 16.86 -15.66
C GLY A 87 6.10 16.30 -16.35
N PRO A 88 6.14 16.30 -17.70
CA PRO A 88 6.89 15.33 -18.51
C PRO A 88 8.34 15.20 -18.06
N MET A 89 8.59 14.28 -17.12
CA MET A 89 9.94 13.82 -16.85
C MET A 89 10.27 12.93 -18.04
N GLN A 90 11.00 13.50 -18.99
CA GLN A 90 11.79 12.74 -19.91
C GLN A 90 12.66 11.78 -19.09
N HIS A 91 12.24 10.54 -18.98
CA HIS A 91 13.18 9.44 -18.80
C HIS A 91 13.34 8.79 -20.17
N PRO A 92 14.54 8.84 -20.78
CA PRO A 92 14.79 8.16 -22.02
C PRO A 92 14.62 6.64 -21.81
N SER A 93 13.86 6.05 -22.74
CA SER A 93 13.64 4.62 -23.00
C SER A 93 14.41 3.61 -22.15
N ALA A 94 13.68 2.73 -21.45
CA ALA A 94 14.21 1.41 -21.06
C ALA A 94 13.14 0.30 -20.98
N ILE A 95 12.04 0.42 -21.72
CA ILE A 95 11.29 -0.79 -22.15
C ILE A 95 11.61 -0.99 -23.63
N ALA A 96 12.88 -1.30 -23.88
CA ALA A 96 13.27 -1.97 -25.10
C ALA A 96 12.65 -3.36 -25.04
N ARG A 97 11.57 -3.56 -25.81
CA ARG A 97 11.06 -4.88 -26.18
C ARG A 97 12.23 -5.81 -26.46
N SER A 98 12.42 -6.79 -25.60
CA SER A 98 13.41 -7.84 -25.81
C SER A 98 12.79 -9.15 -25.35
N VAL A 99 12.35 -9.91 -26.36
CA VAL A 99 11.89 -11.31 -26.40
C VAL A 99 10.46 -11.58 -25.95
#